data_AF-A0A7K3Y268-F1
#
_entry.id   AF-A0A7K3Y268-F1
#
_cell.length_a   1.000
_cell.length_b   1.000
_cell.length_c   1.000
_cell.angle_alpha   90.00
_cell.angle_beta   90.00
_cell.angle_gamma   90.00
#
_symmetry.space_group_name_H-M   'P 1'
#
loop_
_entity.id
_entity.type
_entity.pdbx_description
1 polymer ?
#
loop_
_entity_poly.entity_id
_entity_poly.type
_entity_poly.pdbx_seq_one_letter_code
_entity_poly.pdbx_strand_id
1 'polypeptide(L)'
;MKSLMAGSLILTLFLGIGIGYYFPLHEPRQIGVADTCPAEVTSLNALNATLVDPEVVRLLSNKNIDTISFSKGSYSEEGNYTQIVFHPLDPNPDDRMTASMIVAQVNDSCMVSAAYETYPSYIPEVET
;
A
#
# COMPACT_ATOMS: atom_id res chain seq x y z
N MET A 1 36.21 -62.24 9.83
CA MET A 1 35.08 -62.44 8.88
C MET A 1 33.82 -62.69 9.69
N LYS A 2 32.75 -61.89 9.47
CA LYS A 2 31.33 -62.09 9.88
C LYS A 2 31.09 -62.20 11.41
N SER A 3 30.00 -61.78 12.02
CA SER A 3 28.77 -61.06 11.67
C SER A 3 28.08 -60.85 13.03
N LEU A 4 27.62 -59.65 13.37
CA LEU A 4 26.66 -59.40 14.45
C LEU A 4 25.53 -58.57 13.81
N MET A 5 24.53 -59.27 13.27
CA MET A 5 23.15 -59.31 13.80
C MET A 5 22.59 -57.90 14.03
N ALA A 6 21.86 -57.34 13.07
CA ALA A 6 20.41 -57.55 12.91
C ALA A 6 19.61 -57.11 14.16
N GLY A 7 19.00 -55.93 14.07
CA GLY A 7 18.07 -55.41 15.08
C GLY A 7 17.44 -54.10 14.60
N SER A 8 16.47 -54.19 13.70
CA SER A 8 15.58 -53.08 13.32
C SER A 8 14.31 -53.18 14.16
N LEU A 9 13.89 -52.10 14.84
CA LEU A 9 12.50 -51.91 15.27
C LEU A 9 12.14 -50.43 15.55
N ILE A 10 11.43 -49.81 14.60
CA ILE A 10 10.16 -49.05 14.71
C ILE A 10 10.12 -47.83 15.68
N LEU A 11 10.15 -46.59 15.15
CA LEU A 11 9.02 -45.68 14.83
C LEU A 11 8.31 -45.05 16.05
N THR A 12 8.52 -43.75 16.26
CA THR A 12 7.43 -42.83 16.66
C THR A 12 7.52 -41.51 15.91
N LEU A 13 6.41 -41.24 15.23
CA LEU A 13 6.06 -40.09 14.42
C LEU A 13 5.49 -39.01 15.35
N PHE A 14 6.08 -37.82 15.42
CA PHE A 14 5.35 -36.64 15.88
C PHE A 14 5.13 -35.70 14.70
N LEU A 15 3.98 -35.92 14.04
CA LEU A 15 3.30 -34.90 13.26
C LEU A 15 2.88 -33.79 14.24
N GLY A 16 3.71 -32.76 14.33
CA GLY A 16 3.39 -31.51 14.99
C GLY A 16 3.34 -30.41 13.94
N ILE A 17 2.21 -30.30 13.26
CA ILE A 17 1.86 -29.22 12.33
C ILE A 17 1.78 -27.93 13.16
N GLY A 18 2.90 -27.26 13.32
CA GLY A 18 2.96 -25.87 13.71
C GLY A 18 2.94 -25.03 12.45
N ILE A 19 1.76 -24.86 11.85
CA ILE A 19 1.50 -23.75 10.92
C ILE A 19 1.53 -22.49 11.80
N GLY A 20 2.73 -22.08 12.19
CA GLY A 20 2.99 -20.72 12.57
C GLY A 20 2.70 -19.93 11.32
N TYR A 21 1.62 -19.15 11.37
CA TYR A 21 1.27 -18.18 10.36
C TYR A 21 2.55 -17.48 9.91
N TYR A 22 3.06 -17.88 8.74
CA TYR A 22 3.93 -17.03 7.95
C TYR A 22 3.06 -15.83 7.62
N PHE A 23 3.05 -14.85 8.52
CA PHE A 23 2.95 -13.47 8.10
C PHE A 23 3.93 -13.36 6.93
N PRO A 24 3.52 -12.85 5.76
CA PRO A 24 4.51 -12.33 4.85
C PRO A 24 5.17 -11.21 5.64
N LEU A 25 6.32 -11.53 6.23
CA LEU A 25 7.32 -10.56 6.63
C LEU A 25 7.44 -9.68 5.40
N HIS A 26 6.98 -8.43 5.54
CA HIS A 26 7.03 -7.40 4.53
C HIS A 26 8.33 -7.63 3.75
N GLU A 27 8.23 -8.16 2.51
CA GLU A 27 9.38 -8.17 1.64
C GLU A 27 9.88 -6.73 1.67
N PRO A 28 11.18 -6.47 1.90
CA PRO A 28 11.68 -5.12 1.75
C PRO A 28 11.26 -4.72 0.35
N ARG A 29 10.28 -3.79 0.28
CA ARG A 29 9.72 -3.27 -0.97
C ARG A 29 10.90 -3.09 -1.88
N GLN A 30 10.84 -3.71 -3.06
CA GLN A 30 11.88 -3.59 -4.08
C GLN A 30 12.38 -2.16 -4.04
N ILE A 31 13.66 -2.03 -3.71
CA ILE A 31 14.37 -0.79 -3.52
C ILE A 31 14.03 0.10 -4.70
N GLY A 32 13.07 1.01 -4.51
CA GLY A 32 13.10 2.27 -5.22
C GLY A 32 14.48 2.80 -4.88
N VAL A 33 15.34 2.94 -5.88
CA VAL A 33 16.77 3.27 -5.72
C VAL A 33 16.87 4.32 -4.64
N ALA A 34 17.32 3.92 -3.44
CA ALA A 34 17.27 4.76 -2.24
C ALA A 34 18.08 6.06 -2.43
N ASP A 35 18.92 6.10 -3.46
CA ASP A 35 19.77 7.22 -3.86
C ASP A 35 19.22 8.06 -5.04
N THR A 36 17.95 7.94 -5.41
CA THR A 36 17.36 8.73 -6.54
C THR A 36 16.40 9.84 -6.11
N CYS A 37 16.02 9.92 -4.84
CA CYS A 37 15.17 11.02 -4.40
C CYS A 37 15.99 12.33 -4.33
N PRO A 38 15.53 13.41 -4.97
CA PRO A 38 16.22 14.70 -4.88
C PRO A 38 16.24 15.22 -3.45
N ALA A 39 17.26 16.03 -3.12
CA ALA A 39 17.42 16.63 -1.79
C ALA A 39 16.21 17.47 -1.34
N GLU A 40 15.43 17.99 -2.29
CA GLU A 40 14.15 18.65 -2.04
C GLU A 40 13.03 17.94 -2.81
N VAL A 41 12.05 17.42 -2.07
CA VAL A 41 10.87 16.78 -2.64
C VAL A 41 9.82 17.84 -2.99
N THR A 42 9.50 17.92 -4.28
CA THR A 42 8.38 18.72 -4.79
C THR A 42 7.12 17.85 -4.90
N SER A 43 5.95 18.48 -5.04
CA SER A 43 4.70 17.77 -5.33
C SER A 43 4.77 16.93 -6.62
N LEU A 44 5.55 17.36 -7.62
CA LEU A 44 5.74 16.60 -8.85
C LEU A 44 6.66 15.39 -8.64
N ASN A 45 7.71 15.53 -7.83
CA ASN A 45 8.57 14.41 -7.45
C ASN A 45 7.76 13.35 -6.69
N ALA A 46 6.91 13.79 -5.76
CA ALA A 46 6.00 12.92 -5.04
C ALA A 46 5.01 12.24 -5.99
N LEU A 47 4.41 12.97 -6.94
CA LEU A 47 3.50 12.38 -7.93
C LEU A 47 4.20 11.31 -8.77
N ASN A 48 5.41 11.58 -9.25
CA ASN A 48 6.17 10.62 -10.04
C ASN A 48 6.46 9.34 -9.24
N ALA A 49 6.86 9.48 -7.97
CA ALA A 49 7.07 8.34 -7.08
C ALA A 49 5.77 7.54 -6.85
N THR A 50 4.65 8.23 -6.67
CA THR A 50 3.32 7.63 -6.52
C THR A 50 2.89 6.86 -7.77
N LEU A 51 3.12 7.40 -8.98
CA LEU A 51 2.68 6.76 -10.24
C LEU A 51 3.49 5.53 -10.64
N VAL A 52 4.64 5.28 -10.02
CA VAL A 52 5.43 4.05 -10.21
C VAL A 52 5.23 3.03 -9.09
N ASP A 53 4.56 3.41 -8.00
CA ASP A 53 4.29 2.49 -6.89
C ASP A 53 3.20 1.48 -7.29
N PRO A 54 3.46 0.17 -7.14
CA PRO A 54 2.57 -0.86 -7.63
C PRO A 54 1.22 -0.87 -6.89
N GLU A 55 1.17 -0.48 -5.63
CA GLU A 55 -0.09 -0.42 -4.86
C GLU A 55 -0.96 0.72 -5.37
N VAL A 56 -0.37 1.88 -5.60
CA VAL A 56 -1.07 3.05 -6.17
C VAL A 56 -1.55 2.72 -7.59
N VAL A 57 -0.70 2.18 -8.45
CA VAL A 57 -1.08 1.80 -9.83
C VAL A 57 -2.24 0.80 -9.82
N ARG A 58 -2.21 -0.16 -8.91
CA ARG A 58 -3.32 -1.13 -8.73
C ARG A 58 -4.62 -0.45 -8.31
N LEU A 59 -4.57 0.52 -7.40
CA LEU A 59 -5.75 1.26 -6.95
C LEU A 59 -6.31 2.17 -8.06
N LEU A 60 -5.43 2.86 -8.79
CA LEU A 60 -5.80 3.70 -9.93
C LEU A 60 -6.48 2.87 -11.01
N SER A 61 -5.91 1.72 -11.37
CA SER A 61 -6.49 0.81 -12.37
C SER A 61 -6.97 1.57 -13.62
N ASN A 62 -7.98 1.04 -14.32
CA ASN A 62 -8.62 1.69 -15.45
C ASN A 62 -9.65 2.76 -15.02
N LYS A 63 -9.50 3.39 -13.84
CA LYS A 63 -10.40 4.46 -13.40
C LYS A 63 -10.07 5.74 -14.16
N ASN A 64 -11.12 6.44 -14.59
CA ASN A 64 -10.97 7.78 -15.15
C ASN A 64 -10.76 8.76 -14.00
N ILE A 65 -9.62 9.45 -13.99
CA ILE A 65 -9.31 10.46 -12.97
C ILE A 65 -9.76 11.82 -13.49
N ASP A 66 -10.63 12.48 -12.74
CA ASP A 66 -11.11 13.83 -13.03
C ASP A 66 -10.09 14.87 -12.56
N THR A 67 -9.70 14.80 -11.28
CA THR A 67 -8.74 15.75 -10.70
C THR A 67 -7.72 15.08 -9.79
N ILE A 68 -6.56 15.72 -9.66
CA ILE A 68 -5.50 15.35 -8.72
C ILE A 68 -5.23 16.55 -7.83
N SER A 69 -5.27 16.36 -6.51
CA SER A 69 -4.94 17.40 -5.54
C SER A 69 -3.76 17.00 -4.67
N PHE A 70 -3.09 18.02 -4.11
CA PHE A 70 -1.91 17.88 -3.29
C PHE A 70 -2.12 18.59 -1.97
N SER A 71 -1.73 17.96 -0.89
CA SER A 71 -1.64 18.60 0.42
C SER A 71 -0.35 18.18 1.12
N LYS A 72 0.14 19.01 2.03
CA LYS A 72 1.25 18.64 2.92
C LYS A 72 0.69 18.27 4.27
N GLY A 73 1.20 17.18 4.82
CA GLY A 73 0.91 16.73 6.18
C GLY A 73 2.19 16.45 6.94
N SER A 74 2.05 16.28 8.24
CA SER A 74 3.14 15.87 9.12
C SER A 74 2.59 14.91 10.16
N TYR A 75 3.24 13.77 10.34
CA TYR A 75 3.01 12.91 11.51
C TYR A 75 4.01 13.29 12.59
N SER A 76 3.56 13.31 13.85
CA SER A 76 4.42 13.67 14.99
C SER A 76 5.65 12.77 15.15
N GLU A 77 5.60 11.56 14.62
CA GLU A 77 6.67 10.55 14.76
C GLU A 77 7.37 10.20 13.44
N GLU A 78 6.72 10.40 12.29
CA GLU A 78 7.20 9.90 10.98
C GLU A 78 7.68 11.02 10.03
N GLY A 79 7.60 12.28 10.47
CA GLY A 79 8.05 13.43 9.71
C GLY A 79 7.00 13.95 8.72
N ASN A 80 7.46 14.75 7.76
CA ASN A 80 6.59 15.37 6.76
C ASN A 80 6.28 14.40 5.64
N TYR A 81 5.09 14.57 5.06
CA TYR A 81 4.69 13.87 3.86
C TYR A 81 3.90 14.79 2.93
N THR A 82 3.95 14.47 1.65
CA THR A 82 3.03 14.99 0.65
C THR A 82 1.93 13.97 0.45
N GLN A 83 0.68 14.38 0.66
CA GLN A 83 -0.49 13.60 0.32
C GLN A 83 -0.95 13.98 -1.09
N ILE A 84 -1.22 12.96 -1.89
CA ILE A 84 -1.72 13.07 -3.25
C ILE A 84 -3.07 12.38 -3.26
N VAL A 85 -4.09 13.11 -3.68
CA VAL A 85 -5.47 12.62 -3.75
C VAL A 85 -5.91 12.61 -5.20
N PHE A 86 -6.17 11.43 -5.73
CA PHE A 86 -6.77 11.23 -7.02
C PHE A 86 -8.28 11.14 -6.84
N HIS A 87 -9.02 11.94 -7.61
CA HIS A 87 -10.47 11.97 -7.62
C HIS A 87 -10.95 11.27 -8.90
N PRO A 88 -11.41 10.01 -8.80
CA PRO A 88 -12.08 9.37 -9.91
C PRO A 88 -13.32 10.16 -10.32
N LEU A 89 -13.66 10.10 -11.61
CA LEU A 89 -14.92 10.61 -12.12
C LEU A 89 -16.08 9.86 -11.42
N ASP A 90 -17.06 10.64 -10.96
CA ASP A 90 -18.25 10.08 -10.33
C ASP A 90 -19.08 9.26 -11.35
N PRO A 91 -19.28 7.96 -11.13
CA PRO A 91 -20.08 7.14 -12.04
C PRO A 91 -21.58 7.47 -11.99
N ASN A 92 -22.06 8.11 -10.92
CA ASN A 92 -23.47 8.40 -10.72
C ASN A 92 -23.68 9.67 -9.88
N PRO A 93 -23.48 10.86 -10.48
CA PRO A 93 -23.54 12.14 -9.75
C PRO A 93 -24.91 12.45 -9.12
N ASP A 94 -25.95 11.69 -9.47
CA ASP A 94 -27.30 11.88 -8.96
C ASP A 94 -27.60 11.09 -7.67
N ASP A 95 -26.74 10.14 -7.24
CA ASP A 95 -27.00 9.30 -6.06
C ASP A 95 -26.60 9.90 -4.72
N ARG A 96 -26.11 11.14 -4.73
CA ARG A 96 -25.70 11.91 -3.54
C ARG A 96 -24.62 11.21 -2.70
N MET A 97 -23.91 10.25 -3.28
CA MET A 97 -22.70 9.71 -2.70
C MET A 97 -21.52 10.44 -3.33
N THR A 98 -20.50 10.71 -2.53
CA THR A 98 -19.20 11.10 -3.09
C THR A 98 -18.53 9.86 -3.67
N ALA A 99 -17.87 10.02 -4.81
CA ALA A 99 -17.00 8.99 -5.33
C ALA A 99 -15.85 8.71 -4.35
N SER A 100 -15.47 7.44 -4.22
CA SER A 100 -14.27 7.04 -3.49
C SER A 100 -13.03 7.70 -4.10
N MET A 101 -12.19 8.30 -3.25
CA MET A 101 -10.92 8.89 -3.64
C MET A 101 -9.78 7.91 -3.43
N ILE A 102 -8.70 8.04 -4.20
CA ILE A 102 -7.47 7.26 -3.97
C ILE A 102 -6.45 8.20 -3.37
N VAL A 103 -5.92 7.82 -2.21
CA VAL A 103 -4.96 8.62 -1.45
C VAL A 103 -3.63 7.90 -1.42
N ALA A 104 -2.57 8.61 -1.79
CA ALA A 104 -1.19 8.17 -1.61
C ALA A 104 -0.45 9.17 -0.72
N GLN A 105 0.37 8.67 0.18
CA GLN A 105 1.23 9.47 1.04
C GLN A 105 2.68 9.19 0.69
N VAL A 106 3.44 10.25 0.42
CA VAL A 106 4.84 10.17 0.02
C VAL A 106 5.68 10.95 1.02
N ASN A 107 6.67 10.29 1.61
CA ASN A 107 7.58 10.96 2.53
C ASN A 107 8.68 11.75 1.79
N ASP A 108 9.50 12.46 2.55
CA ASP A 108 10.61 13.27 2.02
C ASP A 108 11.73 12.42 1.37
N SER A 109 11.67 11.10 1.45
CA SER A 109 12.56 10.17 0.73
C SER A 109 11.95 9.64 -0.57
N CYS A 110 10.87 10.26 -1.06
CA CYS A 110 10.12 9.83 -2.24
C CYS A 110 9.55 8.40 -2.12
N MET A 111 9.39 7.89 -0.90
CA MET A 111 8.80 6.58 -0.66
C MET A 111 7.32 6.74 -0.36
N VAL A 112 6.48 5.94 -1.04
CA VAL A 112 5.06 5.86 -0.73
C VAL A 112 4.89 5.13 0.60
N SER A 113 4.53 5.84 1.67
CA SER A 113 4.33 5.25 3.00
C SER A 113 2.97 4.57 3.13
N ALA A 114 1.96 5.06 2.41
CA ALA A 114 0.61 4.51 2.41
C ALA A 114 -0.10 4.78 1.08
N ALA A 115 -0.95 3.84 0.66
CA ALA A 115 -1.85 4.00 -0.47
C ALA A 115 -3.19 3.30 -0.15
N TYR A 116 -4.32 4.01 -0.30
CA TYR A 116 -5.63 3.45 0.02
C TYR A 116 -6.76 4.15 -0.75
N GLU A 117 -7.92 3.48 -0.82
CA GLU A 117 -9.16 4.05 -1.34
C GLU A 117 -10.06 4.49 -0.16
N THR A 118 -10.64 5.67 -0.25
CA THR A 118 -11.55 6.18 0.78
C THR A 118 -12.94 5.58 0.62
N TYR A 119 -13.68 5.53 1.72
CA TYR A 119 -15.10 5.22 1.64
C TYR A 119 -15.86 6.37 0.96
N PRO A 120 -16.88 6.06 0.14
CA PRO A 120 -17.80 7.07 -0.33
C PRO A 120 -18.58 7.64 0.86
N SER A 121 -18.92 8.92 0.81
CA SER A 121 -19.66 9.62 1.86
C SER A 121 -20.96 10.20 1.32
N TYR A 122 -21.99 10.25 2.18
CA TYR A 122 -23.28 10.81 1.80
C TYR A 122 -23.25 12.35 1.84
N ILE A 123 -23.81 12.99 0.81
CA ILE A 123 -23.97 14.44 0.70
C ILE A 123 -25.36 14.81 1.24
N PRO A 124 -25.45 15.46 2.43
CA PRO A 124 -26.73 15.80 3.06
C PRO A 124 -27.50 16.88 2.30
N GLU A 125 -28.81 16.95 2.58
CA GLU A 125 -29.71 17.90 1.93
C GLU A 125 -29.48 19.24 2.60
N VAL A 126 -29.23 20.29 1.82
CA VAL A 126 -29.22 21.64 2.37
C VAL A 126 -30.67 22.10 2.36
N GLU A 127 -31.32 22.11 3.52
CA GLU A 127 -32.61 22.77 3.68
C GLU A 127 -32.39 24.28 3.46
N THR A 128 -32.90 24.81 2.35
CA THR A 128 -32.87 26.23 1.99
C THR A 128 -34.16 26.93 2.37
#